data_AF-A0A6L4WMQ8-F1
#
_entry.id   AF-A0A6L4WMQ8-F1
#
_cell.length_a   1.000
_cell.length_b   1.000
_cell.length_c   1.000
_cell.angle_alpha   90.00
_cell.angle_beta   90.00
_cell.angle_gamma   90.00
#
_symmetry.space_group_name_H-M   'P 1'
#
loop_
_entity.id
_entity.type
_entity.pdbx_description
1 polymer ?
#
loop_
_entity_poly.entity_id
_entity_poly.type
_entity_poly.pdbx_seq_one_letter_code
_entity_poly.pdbx_strand_id
1 'polypeptide(L)' 'QFRNLTKTKGGFPNDNSLLKLLFMGIQNASKKWTMPVRNWSLTISQLSIYFEGRLDKTLNL' A
#
# COMPACT_ATOMS: atom_id res chain seq x y z
N GLN A 1 -10.22 4.32 -7.68
CA GLN A 1 -10.10 2.84 -7.62
C GLN A 1 -11.27 2.26 -6.82
N PHE A 2 -11.41 2.51 -5.51
CA PHE A 2 -12.50 1.96 -4.69
C PHE A 2 -13.92 2.40 -5.06
N ARG A 3 -14.09 3.66 -5.47
CA ARG A 3 -15.39 4.14 -5.99
C ARG A 3 -15.88 3.32 -7.19
N ASN A 4 -14.98 2.77 -8.01
CA ASN A 4 -15.40 1.91 -9.13
C ASN A 4 -15.88 0.53 -8.66
N LEU A 5 -15.37 0.03 -7.52
CA LEU A 5 -15.81 -1.23 -6.92
C LEU A 5 -17.18 -1.11 -6.25
N THR A 6 -17.53 0.09 -5.75
CA THR A 6 -18.82 0.33 -5.10
C THR A 6 -19.89 0.90 -6.02
N LYS A 7 -19.52 1.50 -7.17
CA LYS A 7 -20.46 2.11 -8.13
C LYS A 7 -21.56 1.17 -8.65
N THR A 8 -21.30 -0.13 -8.71
CA THR A 8 -22.25 -1.14 -9.22
C THR A 8 -23.02 -1.87 -8.12
N LYS A 9 -22.66 -1.66 -6.85
CA LYS A 9 -23.35 -2.22 -5.70
C LYS A 9 -24.24 -1.12 -5.11
N GLY A 10 -25.55 -1.41 -4.99
CA GLY A 10 -26.50 -0.56 -4.26
C GLY A 10 -26.23 -0.55 -2.75
N GLY A 11 -27.27 -0.49 -1.93
CA GLY A 11 -27.12 -0.61 -0.47
C GLY A 11 -26.44 -1.92 -0.06
N PHE A 12 -25.52 -1.85 0.91
CA PHE A 12 -24.90 -3.04 1.49
C PHE A 12 -25.83 -3.61 2.58
N PRO A 13 -26.03 -4.94 2.64
CA PRO A 13 -26.92 -5.56 3.63
C PRO A 13 -26.37 -5.55 5.05
N ASN A 14 -25.04 -5.42 5.22
CA ASN A 14 -24.38 -5.25 6.51
C ASN A 14 -22.96 -4.66 6.32
N ASP A 15 -22.39 -4.10 7.39
CA ASP A 15 -21.06 -3.47 7.37
C ASP A 15 -19.94 -4.47 7.00
N ASN A 16 -20.09 -5.73 7.42
CA ASN A 16 -19.13 -6.79 7.11
C ASN A 16 -19.01 -7.05 5.60
N SER A 17 -20.10 -6.93 4.85
CA SER A 17 -20.10 -7.10 3.40
C SER A 17 -19.37 -5.97 2.68
N LEU A 18 -19.45 -4.75 3.21
CA LEU A 18 -18.69 -3.60 2.74
C LEU A 18 -17.19 -3.79 3.01
N LEU A 19 -16.83 -4.19 4.23
CA LEU A 19 -15.44 -4.43 4.61
C LEU A 19 -14.79 -5.53 3.77
N LYS A 20 -15.50 -6.64 3.52
CA LYS A 20 -15.01 -7.72 2.64
C LYS A 20 -14.74 -7.24 1.21
N LEU A 21 -15.62 -6.40 0.66
CA LEU A 21 -15.41 -5.83 -0.67
C LEU A 21 -14.18 -4.92 -0.72
N LEU A 22 -14.00 -4.09 0.31
CA LEU A 22 -12.84 -3.21 0.43
C LEU A 22 -11.55 -4.02 0.52
N PHE A 23 -11.52 -5.03 1.38
CA PHE A 23 -10.39 -5.94 1.56
C PHE A 23 -9.97 -6.61 0.25
N MET A 24 -10.93 -7.18 -0.48
CA MET A 24 -10.68 -7.79 -1.79
C MET A 24 -10.15 -6.79 -2.82
N GLY A 25 -10.67 -5.55 -2.79
CA GLY A 25 -10.18 -4.47 -3.64
C GLY A 25 -8.72 -4.11 -3.35
N ILE A 26 -8.34 -4.02 -2.07
CA ILE A 26 -6.95 -3.77 -1.64
C ILE A 26 -6.05 -4.93 -2.06
N GLN A 27 -6.47 -6.18 -1.85
CA GLN A 27 -5.68 -7.35 -2.25
C GLN A 27 -5.43 -7.38 -3.76
N ASN A 28 -6.46 -7.08 -4.58
CA ASN A 28 -6.31 -7.02 -6.03
C ASN A 28 -5.43 -5.85 -6.50
N ALA A 29 -5.46 -4.70 -5.80
CA ALA A 29 -4.56 -3.59 -6.08
C ALA A 29 -3.11 -3.95 -5.71
N SER A 30 -2.91 -4.55 -4.53
CA SER A 30 -1.59 -4.99 -4.04
C SER A 30 -0.93 -5.99 -4.99
N LYS A 31 -1.69 -6.90 -5.59
CA LYS A 31 -1.16 -7.84 -6.60
C LYS A 31 -0.59 -7.14 -7.85
N LYS A 32 -1.05 -5.92 -8.15
CA LYS A 32 -0.58 -5.12 -9.30
C LYS A 32 0.60 -4.22 -8.94
N TRP A 33 0.90 -4.03 -7.65
CA TRP A 33 2.02 -3.21 -7.18
C TRP A 33 3.33 -4.00 -7.18
N THR A 34 3.72 -4.47 -8.36
CA THR A 34 4.97 -5.24 -8.56
C THR A 34 6.11 -4.38 -9.09
N MET A 35 5.83 -3.17 -9.55
CA MET A 35 6.85 -2.29 -10.12
C MET A 35 7.79 -1.80 -9.02
N PRO A 36 9.12 -1.94 -9.19
CA PRO A 36 10.07 -1.43 -8.22
C PRO A 36 10.00 0.11 -8.17
N VAL A 37 10.25 0.66 -6.98
CA VAL A 37 10.32 2.12 -6.79
C VAL A 37 11.54 2.66 -7.52
N ARG A 38 11.33 3.64 -8.39
CA ARG A 38 12.40 4.25 -9.18
C ARG A 38 13.38 4.99 -8.26
N ASN A 39 14.68 4.80 -8.49
CA ASN A 39 15.77 5.43 -7.75
C ASN A 39 15.77 5.15 -6.23
N TRP A 40 15.21 4.03 -5.81
CA TRP A 40 15.04 3.72 -4.38
C TRP A 40 16.35 3.67 -3.59
N SER A 41 17.44 3.22 -4.21
CA SER A 41 18.77 3.21 -3.59
C SER A 41 19.23 4.61 -3.16
N LEU A 42 19.12 5.61 -4.06
CA LEU A 42 19.47 7.00 -3.75
C LEU A 42 18.57 7.58 -2.67
N THR A 43 17.26 7.31 -2.75
CA THR A 43 16.30 7.78 -1.74
C THR A 43 16.61 7.20 -0.37
N ILE A 44 16.98 5.91 -0.27
CA ILE A 44 17.39 5.31 0.99
C ILE A 44 18.64 6.01 1.56
N SER A 45 19.67 6.25 0.74
CA SER A 45 20.88 6.95 1.21
C SER A 45 20.58 8.36 1.71
N GLN A 46 19.64 9.06 1.09
CA GLN A 46 19.20 10.38 1.58
C GLN A 46 18.45 10.24 2.91
N LEU A 47 17.52 9.28 3.01
CA LEU A 47 16.75 9.04 4.22
C LEU A 47 17.64 8.61 5.40
N SER A 48 18.70 7.83 5.17
CA SER A 48 19.64 7.44 6.23
C SER A 48 20.41 8.63 6.79
N ILE A 49 20.71 9.64 5.96
CA ILE A 49 21.34 10.89 6.40
C ILE A 49 20.33 11.77 7.15
N TYR A 50 19.11 11.92 6.65
CA TYR A 50 18.10 12.76 7.31
C TYR A 50 17.57 12.17 8.63
N PHE A 51 17.54 10.85 8.74
CA PHE A 51 17.02 10.12 9.88
C PHE A 51 18.09 9.19 10.46
N GLU A 52 19.21 9.77 10.89
CA GLU A 52 20.32 9.04 11.50
C GLU A 52 19.85 8.07 12.61
N GLY A 53 20.38 6.85 12.63
CA GLY A 53 20.09 5.83 13.64
C GLY A 53 18.73 5.12 13.52
N ARG A 54 17.80 5.61 12.68
CA ARG A 54 16.48 4.97 12.52
C ARG A 54 16.49 3.78 11.57
N LEU A 55 17.35 3.84 10.55
CA LEU A 55 17.37 2.83 9.48
C LEU A 55 18.47 1.78 9.66
N ASP A 56 19.41 1.99 10.58
CA ASP A 56 20.59 1.13 10.81
C ASP A 56 20.19 -0.34 11.05
N LYS A 57 19.16 -0.58 11.88
CA LYS A 57 18.64 -1.93 12.17
C LYS A 57 18.05 -2.64 10.95
N THR A 58 17.55 -1.87 9.98
CA THR A 58 16.85 -2.41 8.80
C THR A 58 17.77 -2.53 7.58
N LEU A 59 18.82 -1.72 7.52
CA LEU A 59 19.76 -1.70 6.41
C LEU A 59 20.96 -2.63 6.61
N ASN A 60 21.10 -3.26 7.79
CA ASN A 60 22.24 -4.12 8.15
C ASN A 60 23.58 -3.50 7.68
N LEU A 61 23.74 -2.20 7.94
CA LEU A 61 25.00 -1.48 7.74
C LEU A 61 26.02 -1.90 8.81
#